data_AF-A0A6J1I6M1-F1
#
_entry.id   AF-A0A6J1I6M1-F1
#
_cell.length_a   1.000
_cell.length_b   1.000
_cell.length_c   1.000
_cell.angle_alpha   90.00
_cell.angle_beta   90.00
_cell.angle_gamma   90.00
#
_symmetry.space_group_name_H-M   'P 1'
#
loop_
_entity.id
_entity.type
_entity.pdbx_description
1 polymer ?
#
loop_
_entity_poly.entity_id
_entity_poly.type
_entity_poly.pdbx_seq_one_letter_code
_entity_poly.pdbx_strand_id
1 'polypeptide(L)'
;MKFVEQSLKQQSGQICKTIEVDVTDHHRSASSMVELEASEDCERDGPDGDGLYIPPLNFSMVDNGIFRSGFPNSANFSFLQTLGLRSIICLCPEPYPEHNMEFLKYNGIRLYQFGIESYKEPFVNIPDDMIREALKVVLDDRNHPILIHCKRGKHRTGCLVGCLRKLQRWCLTSVFDEYQRFAAAKARISDQRFMELFDISDLRHLPMSFSCSKSCMIYLWFLPRRRRSWKC
;
A
#
# COMPACT_ATOMS: atom_id res chain seq x y z
N MET A 1 -14.60 -20.51 -25.19
CA MET A 1 -13.17 -20.43 -25.53
C MET A 1 -12.93 -19.19 -26.39
N LYS A 2 -12.50 -18.09 -25.78
CA LYS A 2 -11.85 -16.96 -26.48
C LYS A 2 -10.69 -16.49 -25.60
N PHE A 3 -9.52 -16.47 -26.22
CA PHE A 3 -8.23 -16.10 -25.63
C PHE A 3 -8.25 -14.63 -25.22
N VAL A 4 -7.84 -14.31 -24.00
CA VAL A 4 -7.52 -12.93 -23.60
C VAL A 4 -6.07 -12.69 -23.99
N GLU A 5 -5.86 -11.79 -24.96
CA GLU A 5 -4.53 -11.36 -25.40
C GLU A 5 -3.77 -10.71 -24.24
N GLN A 6 -2.67 -11.36 -23.85
CA GLN A 6 -1.61 -10.75 -23.06
C GLN A 6 -0.86 -9.78 -23.97
N SER A 7 -1.00 -8.47 -23.75
CA SER A 7 -0.14 -7.50 -24.43
C SER A 7 1.27 -7.57 -23.84
N LEU A 8 2.11 -8.43 -24.41
CA LEU A 8 3.54 -8.52 -24.14
C LEU A 8 4.24 -7.38 -24.89
N LYS A 9 4.44 -6.24 -24.23
CA LYS A 9 5.46 -5.29 -24.71
C LYS A 9 6.83 -5.84 -24.35
N GLN A 10 7.53 -6.37 -25.36
CA GLN A 10 8.88 -6.88 -25.23
C GLN A 10 9.88 -5.73 -25.31
N GLN A 11 10.34 -5.27 -24.14
CA GLN A 11 11.60 -4.54 -24.01
C GLN A 11 12.42 -5.21 -22.91
N SER A 12 13.69 -5.48 -23.22
CA SER A 12 14.76 -6.09 -22.42
C SER A 12 14.48 -6.30 -20.91
N GLY A 13 14.38 -7.56 -20.46
CA GLY A 13 14.42 -7.98 -19.04
C GLY A 13 13.11 -7.81 -18.25
N GLN A 14 12.28 -8.87 -18.17
CA GLN A 14 11.03 -8.83 -17.39
C GLN A 14 11.29 -8.68 -15.87
N ILE A 15 11.16 -7.47 -15.33
CA ILE A 15 11.37 -7.18 -13.90
C ILE A 15 10.06 -6.83 -13.15
N CYS A 16 8.95 -6.53 -13.85
CA CYS A 16 7.66 -6.25 -13.23
C CYS A 16 6.50 -6.73 -14.11
N LYS A 17 5.49 -7.38 -13.52
CA LYS A 17 4.21 -7.63 -14.19
C LYS A 17 3.21 -6.57 -13.72
N THR A 18 2.99 -5.57 -14.55
CA THR A 18 1.85 -4.67 -14.40
C THR A 18 0.65 -5.33 -15.05
N ILE A 19 -0.37 -5.65 -14.27
CA ILE A 19 -1.63 -6.15 -14.82
C ILE A 19 -2.58 -4.96 -14.83
N GLU A 20 -2.65 -4.29 -15.98
CA GLU A 20 -3.77 -3.41 -16.29
C GLU A 20 -4.96 -4.30 -16.60
N VAL A 21 -6.02 -4.14 -15.83
CA VAL A 21 -7.20 -4.98 -15.93
C VAL A 21 -8.33 -4.09 -16.40
N ASP A 22 -8.76 -4.31 -17.64
CA ASP A 22 -9.74 -3.48 -18.31
C ASP A 22 -11.10 -3.58 -17.60
N VAL A 23 -11.72 -2.44 -17.33
CA VAL A 23 -13.04 -2.38 -16.68
C VAL A 23 -14.07 -2.63 -17.76
N THR A 24 -14.70 -3.80 -17.74
CA THR A 24 -15.86 -4.05 -18.60
C THR A 24 -17.04 -3.25 -18.06
N ASP A 25 -17.40 -2.18 -18.76
CA ASP A 25 -18.62 -1.41 -18.52
C ASP A 25 -19.85 -2.31 -18.65
N HIS A 26 -20.42 -2.72 -17.52
CA HIS A 26 -21.79 -3.20 -17.49
C HIS A 26 -22.72 -2.00 -17.35
N HIS A 27 -23.19 -1.55 -18.52
CA HIS A 27 -24.28 -0.61 -18.68
C HIS A 27 -25.42 -0.87 -17.68
N ARG A 28 -25.69 0.16 -16.85
CA ARG A 28 -26.96 0.35 -16.14
C ARG A 28 -28.06 0.67 -17.15
N SER A 29 -29.05 -0.22 -17.25
CA SER A 29 -30.41 0.01 -17.76
C SER A 29 -31.28 -1.17 -17.29
N ALA A 30 -32.52 -1.09 -16.81
CA ALA A 30 -33.44 -0.01 -16.43
C ALA A 30 -34.67 -0.66 -15.74
N SER A 31 -35.65 0.18 -15.34
CA SER A 31 -37.05 -0.10 -14.90
C SER A 31 -37.28 -0.43 -13.40
N SER A 32 -38.34 0.04 -12.75
CA SER A 32 -39.45 0.93 -13.13
C SER A 32 -40.11 1.51 -11.88
N MET A 33 -40.73 2.67 -12.08
CA MET A 33 -41.70 3.37 -11.24
C MET A 33 -42.82 2.47 -10.68
N VAL A 34 -43.13 2.63 -9.39
CA VAL A 34 -44.49 2.52 -8.82
C VAL A 34 -44.52 3.29 -7.50
N GLU A 35 -45.34 4.34 -7.44
CA GLU A 35 -45.83 4.98 -6.21
C GLU A 35 -47.06 4.19 -5.70
N LEU A 36 -47.22 4.09 -4.37
CA LEU A 36 -48.52 4.13 -3.67
C LEU A 36 -48.29 4.24 -2.13
N GLU A 37 -49.30 4.79 -1.47
CA GLU A 37 -49.27 5.63 -0.25
C GLU A 37 -49.18 4.91 1.11
N ALA A 38 -49.06 5.76 2.14
CA ALA A 38 -48.75 5.51 3.55
C ALA A 38 -49.76 4.67 4.36
N SER A 39 -49.25 3.99 5.39
CA SER A 39 -49.94 3.73 6.66
C SER A 39 -48.91 3.58 7.80
N GLU A 40 -49.31 4.02 8.99
CA GLU A 40 -48.50 4.31 10.17
C GLU A 40 -48.08 3.08 11.01
N ASP A 41 -47.03 3.30 11.81
CA ASP A 41 -46.52 2.54 12.95
C ASP A 41 -45.79 1.19 12.73
N CYS A 42 -44.46 1.28 12.58
CA CYS A 42 -43.54 0.31 13.17
C CYS A 42 -42.16 0.95 13.45
N GLU A 43 -41.53 0.47 14.51
CA GLU A 43 -40.39 1.07 15.22
C GLU A 43 -39.20 1.42 14.32
N ARG A 44 -38.54 2.53 14.67
CA ARG A 44 -37.41 3.10 13.96
C ARG A 44 -36.13 2.30 14.22
N ASP A 45 -36.01 1.13 13.62
CA ASP A 45 -34.70 0.49 13.42
C ASP A 45 -34.02 1.14 12.20
N GLY A 46 -33.06 2.02 12.46
CA GLY A 46 -32.22 2.60 11.42
C GLY A 46 -31.41 1.50 10.70
N PRO A 47 -31.12 1.64 9.39
CA PRO A 47 -30.31 0.67 8.66
C PRO A 47 -28.82 0.92 8.92
N ASP A 48 -28.44 1.16 10.18
CA ASP A 48 -27.05 1.17 10.58
C ASP A 48 -26.72 -0.23 11.10
N GLY A 49 -26.75 -1.19 10.18
CA GLY A 49 -25.97 -2.40 10.37
C GLY A 49 -24.52 -1.94 10.49
N ASP A 50 -24.03 -1.82 11.72
CA ASP A 50 -22.63 -1.49 12.04
C ASP A 50 -21.75 -2.53 11.34
N GLY A 51 -21.40 -2.20 10.10
CA GLY A 51 -20.77 -3.10 9.17
C GLY A 51 -19.36 -3.34 9.66
N LEU A 52 -19.17 -4.43 10.40
CA LEU A 52 -17.88 -4.77 10.99
C LEU A 52 -16.83 -4.88 9.88
N TYR A 53 -16.02 -3.83 9.74
CA TYR A 53 -14.91 -3.80 8.81
C TYR A 53 -13.71 -4.53 9.41
N ILE A 54 -13.27 -5.59 8.72
CA ILE A 54 -12.12 -6.37 9.18
C ILE A 54 -10.91 -5.97 8.35
N PRO A 55 -9.94 -5.22 8.90
CA PRO A 55 -8.74 -4.88 8.16
C PRO A 55 -7.89 -6.14 7.91
N PRO A 56 -7.10 -6.18 6.82
CA PRO A 56 -6.18 -7.29 6.58
C PRO A 56 -5.16 -7.46 7.71
N LEU A 57 -4.57 -8.65 7.79
CA LEU A 57 -3.49 -8.94 8.73
C LEU A 57 -2.40 -7.87 8.64
N ASN A 58 -1.89 -7.38 9.77
CA ASN A 58 -0.78 -6.40 9.80
C ASN A 58 -1.07 -5.11 9.00
N PHE A 59 -2.34 -4.73 8.82
CA PHE A 59 -2.71 -3.47 8.17
C PHE A 59 -2.24 -2.26 8.98
N SER A 60 -1.67 -1.25 8.30
CA SER A 60 -1.33 0.05 8.89
C SER A 60 -1.11 1.10 7.80
N MET A 61 -1.26 2.38 8.15
CA MET A 61 -0.86 3.50 7.29
C MET A 61 0.65 3.72 7.44
N VAL A 62 1.36 3.79 6.31
CA VAL A 62 2.79 4.10 6.26
C VAL A 62 2.98 5.61 6.13
N ASP A 63 2.30 6.20 5.17
CA ASP A 63 2.29 7.64 4.95
C ASP A 63 0.94 8.03 4.33
N ASN A 64 0.71 9.33 4.13
CA ASN A 64 -0.51 9.81 3.50
C ASN A 64 -0.69 9.16 2.12
N GLY A 65 -1.77 8.40 1.95
CA GLY A 65 -2.05 7.66 0.72
C GLY A 65 -1.25 6.36 0.53
N ILE A 66 -0.37 5.99 1.46
CA ILE A 66 0.44 4.76 1.40
C ILE A 66 0.08 3.86 2.57
N PHE A 67 -0.42 2.66 2.26
CA PHE A 67 -0.80 1.66 3.24
C PHE A 67 0.07 0.41 3.13
N ARG A 68 0.18 -0.34 4.22
CA ARG A 68 0.84 -1.66 4.27
C ARG A 68 -0.10 -2.71 4.82
N SER A 69 0.06 -3.96 4.39
CA SER A 69 -0.60 -5.11 5.02
C SER A 69 0.08 -6.45 4.72
N GLY A 70 -0.43 -7.51 5.33
CA GLY A 70 -0.35 -8.89 4.84
C GLY A 70 -1.34 -9.14 3.71
N PHE A 71 -1.43 -10.40 3.29
CA PHE A 71 -2.21 -10.77 2.11
C PHE A 71 -3.73 -10.56 2.38
N PRO A 72 -4.42 -9.72 1.60
CA PRO A 72 -5.86 -9.53 1.78
C PRO A 72 -6.66 -10.77 1.40
N ASN A 73 -7.72 -11.06 2.16
CA ASN A 73 -8.70 -12.08 1.83
C ASN A 73 -10.09 -11.45 1.62
N SER A 74 -11.07 -12.28 1.23
CA SER A 74 -12.45 -11.84 0.96
C SER A 74 -13.12 -11.12 2.13
N ALA A 75 -12.83 -11.52 3.38
CA ALA A 75 -13.37 -10.86 4.56
C ALA A 75 -12.85 -9.42 4.74
N ASN A 76 -11.74 -9.05 4.07
CA ASN A 76 -11.17 -7.72 4.13
C ASN A 76 -11.66 -6.78 3.02
N PHE A 77 -12.38 -7.29 2.01
CA PHE A 77 -12.72 -6.52 0.82
C PHE A 77 -13.62 -5.32 1.13
N SER A 78 -14.58 -5.48 2.04
CA SER A 78 -15.42 -4.38 2.52
C SER A 78 -14.58 -3.24 3.11
N PHE A 79 -13.56 -3.57 3.91
CA PHE A 79 -12.63 -2.59 4.47
C PHE A 79 -11.76 -1.95 3.38
N LEU A 80 -11.23 -2.74 2.44
CA LEU A 80 -10.39 -2.19 1.37
C LEU A 80 -11.13 -1.23 0.44
N GLN A 81 -12.44 -1.43 0.26
CA GLN A 81 -13.28 -0.50 -0.51
C GLN A 81 -13.36 0.88 0.13
N THR A 82 -13.38 0.97 1.47
CA THR A 82 -13.45 2.26 2.16
C THR A 82 -12.18 3.09 1.98
N LEU A 83 -11.05 2.47 1.68
CA LEU A 83 -9.78 3.14 1.44
C LEU A 83 -9.70 3.83 0.07
N GLY A 84 -10.60 3.49 -0.88
CA GLY A 84 -10.58 4.05 -2.23
C GLY A 84 -9.26 3.79 -2.95
N LEU A 85 -8.69 2.59 -2.79
CA LEU A 85 -7.39 2.24 -3.36
C LEU A 85 -7.41 2.39 -4.89
N ARG A 86 -6.35 2.98 -5.43
CA ARG A 86 -6.14 3.08 -6.88
C ARG A 86 -5.19 2.00 -7.38
N SER A 87 -4.25 1.58 -6.54
CA SER A 87 -3.31 0.54 -6.87
C SER A 87 -2.89 -0.33 -5.69
N ILE A 88 -2.39 -1.51 -6.01
CA ILE A 88 -1.82 -2.47 -5.04
C ILE A 88 -0.46 -2.94 -5.55
N ILE A 89 0.52 -2.99 -4.63
CA ILE A 89 1.81 -3.64 -4.84
C ILE A 89 1.81 -4.99 -4.13
N CYS A 90 1.97 -6.06 -4.90
CA CYS A 90 2.13 -7.42 -4.39
C CYS A 90 3.59 -7.84 -4.54
N LEU A 91 4.25 -8.11 -3.40
CA LEU A 91 5.65 -8.56 -3.37
C LEU A 91 5.81 -10.10 -3.41
N CYS A 92 4.73 -10.82 -3.73
CA CYS A 92 4.70 -12.28 -3.80
C CYS A 92 5.01 -12.78 -5.23
N PRO A 93 5.86 -13.81 -5.41
CA PRO A 93 6.09 -14.42 -6.72
C PRO A 93 4.90 -15.29 -7.18
N GLU A 94 4.09 -15.77 -6.24
CA GLU A 94 2.93 -16.60 -6.54
C GLU A 94 1.87 -15.83 -7.35
N PRO A 95 1.17 -16.48 -8.29
CA PRO A 95 0.09 -15.83 -9.03
C PRO A 95 -0.99 -15.31 -8.08
N TYR A 96 -1.57 -14.16 -8.42
CA TYR A 96 -2.62 -13.56 -7.61
C TYR A 96 -3.92 -14.38 -7.75
N PRO A 97 -4.59 -14.76 -6.65
CA PRO A 97 -5.80 -15.58 -6.70
C PRO A 97 -6.92 -14.92 -7.51
N GLU A 98 -7.70 -15.72 -8.23
CA GLU A 98 -8.72 -15.27 -9.17
C GLU A 98 -9.79 -14.40 -8.48
N HIS A 99 -10.26 -14.80 -7.31
CA HIS A 99 -11.27 -14.03 -6.56
C HIS A 99 -10.75 -12.65 -6.11
N ASN A 100 -9.48 -12.53 -5.74
CA ASN A 100 -8.89 -11.22 -5.45
C ASN A 100 -8.74 -10.42 -6.75
N MET A 101 -8.34 -11.06 -7.86
CA MET A 101 -8.25 -10.38 -9.17
C MET A 101 -9.60 -9.80 -9.60
N GLU A 102 -10.70 -10.54 -9.41
CA GLU A 102 -12.06 -10.07 -9.68
C GLU A 102 -12.42 -8.85 -8.83
N PHE A 103 -12.07 -8.86 -7.54
CA PHE A 103 -12.23 -7.68 -6.68
C PHE A 103 -11.44 -6.47 -7.20
N LEU A 104 -10.18 -6.66 -7.64
CA LEU A 104 -9.39 -5.56 -8.20
C LEU A 104 -10.02 -5.00 -9.48
N LYS A 105 -10.48 -5.88 -10.38
CA LYS A 105 -11.19 -5.48 -11.60
C LYS A 105 -12.43 -4.66 -11.30
N TYR A 106 -13.27 -5.16 -10.41
CA TYR A 106 -14.55 -4.52 -10.06
C TYR A 106 -14.37 -3.11 -9.48
N ASN A 107 -13.29 -2.90 -8.72
CA ASN A 107 -13.00 -1.61 -8.10
C ASN A 107 -12.02 -0.75 -8.92
N GLY A 108 -11.62 -1.17 -10.13
CA GLY A 108 -10.69 -0.42 -10.98
C GLY A 108 -9.27 -0.28 -10.41
N ILE A 109 -8.83 -1.25 -9.60
CA ILE A 109 -7.56 -1.21 -8.88
C ILE A 109 -6.45 -1.84 -9.73
N ARG A 110 -5.36 -1.09 -9.95
CA ARG A 110 -4.18 -1.58 -10.70
C ARG A 110 -3.28 -2.46 -9.84
N LEU A 111 -2.87 -3.62 -10.34
CA LEU A 111 -1.94 -4.52 -9.65
C LEU A 111 -0.53 -4.41 -10.22
N TYR A 112 0.43 -4.09 -9.36
CA TYR A 112 1.86 -4.15 -9.63
C TYR A 112 2.46 -5.34 -8.88
N GLN A 113 2.94 -6.34 -9.60
CA GLN A 113 3.50 -7.55 -9.00
C GLN A 113 5.03 -7.61 -9.18
N PHE A 114 5.73 -7.62 -8.04
CA PHE A 114 7.18 -7.79 -7.95
C PHE A 114 7.49 -9.08 -7.21
N GLY A 115 7.80 -10.14 -7.95
CA GLY A 115 7.99 -11.47 -7.39
C GLY A 115 9.29 -11.60 -6.61
N ILE A 116 9.26 -11.36 -5.30
CA ILE A 116 10.42 -11.57 -4.42
C ILE A 116 10.30 -12.95 -3.75
N GLU A 117 11.17 -13.87 -4.13
CA GLU A 117 11.26 -15.19 -3.51
C GLU A 117 11.58 -15.07 -2.01
N SER A 118 10.93 -15.91 -1.21
CA SER A 118 11.10 -15.88 0.24
C SER A 118 11.72 -17.18 0.71
N TYR A 119 13.02 -17.17 0.94
CA TYR A 119 13.73 -18.25 1.60
C TYR A 119 13.65 -18.12 3.14
N LYS A 120 13.99 -19.20 3.85
CA LYS A 120 14.26 -19.15 5.30
C LYS A 120 15.73 -18.78 5.49
N GLU A 121 16.06 -18.11 6.61
CA GLU A 121 17.46 -17.87 6.97
C GLU A 121 18.20 -19.22 7.05
N PRO A 122 19.46 -19.29 6.57
CA PRO A 122 20.36 -18.18 6.22
C PRO A 122 20.33 -17.67 4.76
N PHE A 123 19.59 -18.31 3.85
CA PHE A 123 19.65 -18.03 2.40
C PHE A 123 18.70 -16.92 1.93
N VAL A 124 18.33 -15.99 2.80
CA VAL A 124 17.42 -14.90 2.44
C VAL A 124 18.16 -13.89 1.58
N ASN A 125 17.75 -13.75 0.32
CA ASN A 125 18.21 -12.68 -0.56
C ASN A 125 17.00 -11.87 -1.02
N ILE A 126 16.96 -10.58 -0.68
CA ILE A 126 15.97 -9.64 -1.19
C ILE A 126 16.65 -8.89 -2.35
N PRO A 127 16.20 -9.07 -3.60
CA PRO A 127 16.82 -8.43 -4.74
C PRO A 127 16.63 -6.91 -4.68
N ASP A 128 17.74 -6.17 -4.71
CA ASP A 128 17.77 -4.69 -4.69
C ASP A 128 16.90 -4.11 -5.80
N ASP A 129 17.05 -4.61 -7.03
CA ASP A 129 16.35 -4.13 -8.21
C ASP A 129 14.83 -4.19 -8.06
N MET A 130 14.29 -5.27 -7.47
CA MET A 130 12.84 -5.39 -7.26
C MET A 130 12.31 -4.39 -6.25
N ILE A 131 13.07 -4.16 -5.17
CA ILE A 131 12.70 -3.13 -4.18
C ILE A 131 12.80 -1.74 -4.80
N ARG A 132 13.82 -1.48 -5.62
CA ARG A 132 14.01 -0.22 -6.34
C ARG A 132 12.85 0.08 -7.30
N GLU A 133 12.44 -0.88 -8.12
CA GLU A 133 11.32 -0.71 -9.03
C GLU A 133 9.98 -0.57 -8.28
N ALA A 134 9.76 -1.35 -7.22
CA ALA A 134 8.59 -1.18 -6.38
C ALA A 134 8.54 0.21 -5.73
N LEU A 135 9.69 0.73 -5.29
CA LEU A 135 9.80 2.05 -4.68
C LEU A 135 9.49 3.16 -5.68
N LYS A 136 9.88 3.03 -6.96
CA LYS A 136 9.47 3.96 -8.02
C LYS A 136 7.93 4.03 -8.18
N VAL A 137 7.24 2.89 -8.10
CA VAL A 137 5.77 2.84 -8.15
C VAL A 137 5.14 3.53 -6.93
N VAL A 138 5.70 3.29 -5.73
CA VAL A 138 5.24 3.94 -4.49
C VAL A 138 5.44 5.45 -4.54
N LEU A 139 6.54 5.93 -5.13
CA LEU A 139 6.86 7.37 -5.22
C LEU A 139 6.03 8.13 -6.26
N ASP A 140 5.31 7.44 -7.14
CA ASP A 140 4.43 8.08 -8.13
C ASP A 140 3.02 8.29 -7.55
N ASP A 141 2.70 9.55 -7.22
CA ASP A 141 1.41 9.98 -6.66
C ASP A 141 0.20 9.55 -7.49
N ARG A 142 0.37 9.34 -8.80
CA ARG A 142 -0.72 8.90 -9.68
C ARG A 142 -1.24 7.52 -9.31
N ASN A 143 -0.49 6.77 -8.51
CA ASN A 143 -0.85 5.44 -8.02
C ASN A 143 -1.58 5.47 -6.67
N HIS A 144 -1.68 6.64 -6.02
CA HIS A 144 -2.22 6.76 -4.66
C HIS A 144 -3.75 6.95 -4.67
N PRO A 145 -4.49 6.44 -3.66
CA PRO A 145 -3.99 5.67 -2.52
C PRO A 145 -3.52 4.25 -2.89
N ILE A 146 -2.40 3.81 -2.33
CA ILE A 146 -1.70 2.57 -2.69
C ILE A 146 -1.57 1.63 -1.48
N LEU A 147 -1.81 0.33 -1.68
CA LEU A 147 -1.57 -0.70 -0.66
C LEU A 147 -0.38 -1.57 -1.03
N ILE A 148 0.59 -1.67 -0.13
CA ILE A 148 1.76 -2.54 -0.26
C ILE A 148 1.53 -3.80 0.58
N HIS A 149 1.59 -4.98 -0.03
CA HIS A 149 1.49 -6.22 0.71
C HIS A 149 2.41 -7.34 0.23
N CYS A 150 2.59 -8.31 1.12
CA CYS A 150 3.15 -9.62 0.80
C CYS A 150 2.30 -10.68 1.50
N LYS A 151 2.83 -11.86 1.80
CA LYS A 151 2.08 -12.91 2.53
C LYS A 151 1.61 -12.47 3.92
N ARG A 152 2.52 -11.88 4.72
CA ARG A 152 2.25 -11.50 6.13
C ARG A 152 2.48 -10.02 6.46
N GLY A 153 2.93 -9.22 5.49
CA GLY A 153 3.21 -7.80 5.72
C GLY A 153 4.43 -7.54 6.61
N LYS A 154 5.36 -8.51 6.70
CA LYS A 154 6.52 -8.48 7.61
C LYS A 154 7.82 -8.19 6.89
N HIS A 155 8.40 -9.20 6.22
CA HIS A 155 9.76 -9.15 5.67
C HIS A 155 9.86 -8.29 4.41
N ARG A 156 9.30 -8.75 3.28
CA ARG A 156 9.34 -8.05 1.99
C ARG A 156 8.72 -6.65 2.06
N THR A 157 7.51 -6.56 2.60
CA THR A 157 6.83 -5.28 2.85
C THR A 157 7.64 -4.40 3.79
N GLY A 158 8.24 -4.98 4.84
CA GLY A 158 9.07 -4.22 5.78
C GLY A 158 10.33 -3.66 5.15
N CYS A 159 10.98 -4.40 4.25
CA CYS A 159 12.16 -3.91 3.53
C CYS A 159 11.80 -2.76 2.58
N LEU A 160 10.71 -2.89 1.82
CA LEU A 160 10.26 -1.80 0.95
C LEU A 160 9.88 -0.54 1.75
N VAL A 161 9.11 -0.71 2.83
CA VAL A 161 8.73 0.41 3.73
C VAL A 161 9.97 1.00 4.40
N GLY A 162 10.92 0.18 4.85
CA GLY A 162 12.15 0.67 5.46
C GLY A 162 13.03 1.46 4.50
N CYS A 163 13.14 1.03 3.24
CA CYS A 163 13.80 1.80 2.18
C CYS A 163 13.07 3.12 1.90
N LEU A 164 11.72 3.13 1.93
CA LEU A 164 10.94 4.36 1.85
C LEU A 164 11.27 5.30 3.03
N ARG A 165 11.31 4.80 4.29
CA ARG A 165 11.70 5.62 5.45
C ARG A 165 13.12 6.19 5.34
N LYS A 166 14.04 5.40 4.77
CA LYS A 166 15.41 5.85 4.49
C LYS A 166 15.42 7.01 3.49
N LEU A 167 14.59 6.97 2.44
CA LEU A 167 14.38 8.10 1.52
C LEU A 167 13.79 9.32 2.24
N GLN A 168 12.89 9.09 3.20
CA GLN A 168 12.33 10.12 4.08
C GLN A 168 13.34 10.65 5.12
N ARG A 169 14.61 10.23 5.05
CA ARG A 169 15.71 10.63 5.94
C ARG A 169 15.49 10.29 7.41
N TRP A 170 14.77 9.21 7.70
CA TRP A 170 14.71 8.66 9.05
C TRP A 170 16.07 8.10 9.46
N CYS A 171 16.40 8.16 10.75
CA CYS A 171 17.59 7.48 11.26
C CYS A 171 17.36 5.96 11.24
N LEU A 172 18.41 5.17 11.00
CA LEU A 172 18.30 3.71 10.86
C LEU A 172 17.68 3.06 12.11
N THR A 173 17.94 3.59 13.31
CA THR A 173 17.33 3.12 14.55
C THR A 173 15.80 3.17 14.50
N SER A 174 15.21 4.28 14.04
CA SER A 174 13.75 4.42 13.90
C SER A 174 13.20 3.55 12.78
N VAL A 175 13.95 3.37 11.69
CA VAL A 175 13.57 2.45 10.60
C VAL A 175 13.50 1.02 11.11
N PHE A 176 14.50 0.58 11.88
CA PHE A 176 14.56 -0.75 12.44
C PHE A 176 13.50 -0.97 13.51
N ASP A 177 13.23 0.02 14.36
CA ASP A 177 12.15 -0.05 15.36
C ASP A 177 10.79 -0.25 14.69
N GLU A 178 10.47 0.53 13.64
CA GLU A 178 9.24 0.35 12.87
C GLU A 178 9.19 -1.05 12.23
N TYR A 179 10.27 -1.49 11.59
CA TYR A 179 10.34 -2.83 11.00
C TYR A 179 10.10 -3.93 12.05
N GLN A 180 10.78 -3.87 13.19
CA GLN A 180 10.69 -4.86 14.26
C GLN A 180 9.28 -4.89 14.86
N ARG A 181 8.60 -3.74 14.98
CA ARG A 181 7.22 -3.65 15.44
C ARG A 181 6.26 -4.48 14.58
N PHE A 182 6.41 -4.44 13.26
CA PHE A 182 5.57 -5.23 12.34
C PHE A 182 6.01 -6.69 12.19
N ALA A 183 7.32 -6.95 12.21
CA ALA A 183 7.86 -8.30 12.11
C ALA A 183 7.64 -9.11 13.41
N ALA A 184 7.62 -8.43 14.56
CA ALA A 184 7.53 -8.98 15.91
C ALA A 184 8.56 -10.10 16.11
N ALA A 185 8.18 -11.22 16.74
CA ALA A 185 9.03 -12.39 16.98
C ALA A 185 9.60 -13.07 15.71
N LYS A 186 9.32 -12.56 14.51
CA LYS A 186 9.87 -13.03 13.23
C LYS A 186 10.78 -11.99 12.56
N ALA A 187 11.23 -10.97 13.28
CA ALA A 187 12.20 -10.01 12.76
C ALA A 187 13.49 -10.71 12.32
N ARG A 188 14.01 -10.33 11.15
CA ARG A 188 15.25 -10.86 10.59
C ARG A 188 16.34 -9.81 10.63
N ILE A 189 17.57 -10.25 10.90
CA ILE A 189 18.76 -9.37 10.85
C ILE A 189 19.13 -9.12 9.38
N SER A 190 18.96 -10.12 8.52
CA SER A 190 19.18 -10.02 7.08
C SER A 190 18.38 -8.88 6.43
N ASP A 191 17.10 -8.73 6.77
CA ASP A 191 16.25 -7.63 6.30
C ASP A 191 16.77 -6.24 6.76
N GLN A 192 17.19 -6.11 8.03
CA GLN A 192 17.74 -4.85 8.57
C GLN A 192 19.06 -4.47 7.90
N ARG A 193 19.93 -5.45 7.69
CA ARG A 193 21.19 -5.27 6.96
C ARG A 193 20.96 -4.87 5.50
N PHE A 194 19.93 -5.43 4.85
CA PHE A 194 19.53 -4.99 3.51
C PHE A 194 19.12 -3.51 3.52
N MET A 195 18.24 -3.09 4.44
CA MET A 195 17.83 -1.68 4.55
C MET A 195 19.02 -0.74 4.83
N GLU A 196 19.96 -1.14 5.67
CA GLU A 196 21.19 -0.40 5.96
C GLU A 196 22.04 -0.17 4.69
N LEU A 197 22.23 -1.22 3.90
CA LEU A 197 23.11 -1.21 2.72
C LEU A 197 22.44 -0.68 1.44
N PHE A 198 21.11 -0.65 1.39
CA PHE A 198 20.35 -0.22 0.21
C PHE A 198 20.74 1.19 -0.25
N ASP A 199 21.24 1.35 -1.47
CA ASP A 199 21.64 2.65 -1.99
C ASP A 199 20.44 3.42 -2.55
N ILE A 200 20.20 4.58 -1.94
CA ILE A 200 19.11 5.49 -2.29
C ILE A 200 19.50 6.58 -3.29
N SER A 201 20.78 6.66 -3.69
CA SER A 201 21.32 7.80 -4.45
C SER A 201 20.57 8.07 -5.75
N ASP A 202 20.24 7.02 -6.52
CA ASP A 202 19.51 7.15 -7.80
C ASP A 202 18.06 7.61 -7.64
N LEU A 203 17.48 7.46 -6.44
CA LEU A 203 16.07 7.75 -6.17
C LEU A 203 15.87 9.14 -5.58
N ARG A 204 16.93 9.82 -5.13
CA ARG A 204 16.82 11.16 -4.51
C ARG A 204 16.35 12.24 -5.47
N HIS A 205 16.53 12.03 -6.77
CA HIS A 205 16.12 12.97 -7.82
C HIS A 205 14.62 12.87 -8.15
N LEU A 206 13.95 11.81 -7.68
CA LEU A 206 12.51 11.67 -7.88
C LEU A 206 11.79 12.67 -6.96
N PRO A 207 10.86 13.48 -7.51
CA PRO A 207 10.09 14.41 -6.69
C PRO A 207 9.24 13.60 -5.71
N MET A 208 9.57 13.68 -4.43
CA MET A 208 8.66 13.27 -3.37
C MET A 208 7.71 14.43 -3.11
N SER A 209 6.51 14.35 -3.67
CA SER A 209 5.40 15.21 -3.29
C SER A 209 4.90 14.78 -1.92
N PHE A 210 5.67 15.15 -0.90
CA PHE A 210 5.14 15.10 0.45
C PHE A 210 3.98 16.07 0.53
N SER A 211 2.77 15.53 0.55
CA SER A 211 1.61 16.25 1.05
C SER A 211 1.72 16.31 2.58
N CYS A 212 2.73 17.03 3.08
CA CYS A 212 2.52 17.76 4.31
C CYS A 212 1.47 18.80 3.91
N SER A 213 0.22 18.59 4.31
CA SER A 213 -0.83 19.59 4.17
C SER A 213 -0.19 20.95 4.48
N LYS A 214 -0.26 21.88 3.52
CA LYS A 214 0.32 23.23 3.60
C LYS A 214 -0.17 24.03 4.84
N SER A 215 -1.03 23.46 5.69
CA SER A 215 -1.43 23.99 6.99
C SER A 215 -0.48 23.70 8.16
N CYS A 216 0.43 22.71 8.09
CA CYS A 216 1.22 22.35 9.30
C CYS A 216 2.51 23.17 9.46
N MET A 217 2.97 23.87 8.42
CA MET A 217 4.19 24.71 8.49
C MET A 217 3.95 26.14 9.01
N ILE A 218 2.76 26.47 9.51
CA ILE A 218 2.48 27.80 10.07
C ILE A 218 2.79 27.84 11.59
N TYR A 219 2.83 26.70 12.28
CA TYR A 219 3.00 26.68 13.75
C TYR A 219 4.44 26.60 14.26
N LEU A 220 5.46 26.43 13.40
CA LEU A 220 6.87 26.45 13.84
C LEU A 220 7.62 27.78 13.64
N TRP A 221 6.98 28.81 13.07
CA TRP A 221 7.59 30.15 12.94
C TRP A 221 7.09 31.19 13.95
N PHE A 222 6.14 30.84 14.83
CA PHE A 222 5.68 31.68 15.93
C PHE A 222 6.02 31.08 17.31
N LEU A 223 7.28 30.76 17.53
CA LEU A 223 7.84 30.61 18.88
C LEU A 223 8.70 31.85 19.18
N PRO A 224 8.35 32.70 20.15
CA PRO A 224 9.16 33.85 20.51
C PRO A 224 10.53 33.36 20.99
N ARG A 225 11.59 33.83 20.33
CA ARG A 225 12.99 33.73 20.78
C ARG A 225 13.11 34.30 22.20
N ARG A 226 12.94 33.47 23.25
CA ARG A 226 13.40 33.82 24.60
C ARG A 226 14.92 33.71 24.60
N ARG A 227 15.58 34.87 24.48
CA ARG A 227 16.98 35.04 24.87
C ARG A 227 17.12 34.68 26.35
N ARG A 228 17.70 33.53 26.66
CA ARG A 228 18.30 33.29 27.99
C ARG A 228 19.76 33.69 27.90
N SER A 229 20.05 34.89 28.42
CA SER A 229 21.40 35.31 28.78
C SER A 229 21.81 34.47 29.99
N TRP A 230 22.88 33.70 29.83
CA TRP A 230 23.62 33.14 30.96
C TRP A 230 24.63 34.21 31.38
N LYS A 231 24.58 34.64 32.63
CA LYS A 231 25.69 35.30 33.31
C LYS A 231 26.06 34.41 34.49
N CYS A 232 27.33 34.02 34.54
CA CYS A 232 27.99 33.55 35.76
C CYS A 232 28.13 34.70 36.75
#